data_AF-A0A5U3AUH3-F1
#
_entry.id   AF-A0A5U3AUH3-F1
#
_cell.length_a   1.000
_cell.length_b   1.000
_cell.length_c   1.000
_cell.angle_alpha   90.00
_cell.angle_beta   90.00
_cell.angle_gamma   90.00
#
_symmetry.space_group_name_H-M   'P 1'
#
loop_
_entity.id
_entity.type
_entity.pdbx_description
1 polymer ?
#
loop_
_entity_poly.entity_id
_entity_poly.type
_entity_poly.pdbx_seq_one_letter_code
_entity_poly.pdbx_strand_id
1 'polypeptide(L)'
;MNSADLSKILEEHKVWITSMRESGSRADLCGADLRGADLRGADLRGADLRDADLCGADLCGANLLDANLRGADLCGADLCGADLRGADLRGADLRDADLPDLTFVILGEKYFISITNGEYVRAGCQNHTVEEWRKYSKHEIAEMDGRKALKFYPRLLSIIDFYLGAGEWPDWVKNDGEE
;
A
#
# COMPACT_ATOMS: atom_id res chain seq x y z
N MET A 1 19.12 -6.21 12.40
CA MET A 1 20.26 -6.04 11.44
C MET A 1 21.18 -4.95 11.98
N ASN A 2 22.49 -4.93 11.67
CA ASN A 2 23.34 -3.81 12.10
C ASN A 2 23.24 -2.62 11.13
N SER A 3 23.62 -1.43 11.60
CA SER A 3 23.51 -0.19 10.82
C SER A 3 24.37 -0.18 9.56
N ALA A 4 25.54 -0.81 9.56
CA ALA A 4 26.42 -0.83 8.40
C ALA A 4 25.84 -1.66 7.24
N ASP A 5 25.25 -2.82 7.57
CA ASP A 5 24.57 -3.68 6.59
C ASP A 5 23.35 -2.95 6.01
N LEU A 6 22.55 -2.30 6.86
CA LEU A 6 21.39 -1.52 6.42
C LEU A 6 21.82 -0.38 5.48
N SER A 7 22.82 0.42 5.87
CA SER A 7 23.31 1.52 5.01
C SER A 7 23.81 1.01 3.67
N LYS A 8 24.49 -0.14 3.64
CA LYS A 8 24.94 -0.75 2.38
C LYS A 8 23.76 -1.13 1.48
N ILE A 9 22.73 -1.77 2.03
CA ILE A 9 21.52 -2.14 1.29
C ILE A 9 20.84 -0.89 0.73
N LEU A 10 20.71 0.17 1.52
CA LEU A 10 20.08 1.42 1.09
C LEU A 10 20.88 2.11 -0.03
N GLU A 11 22.22 2.11 0.03
CA GLU A 11 23.06 2.67 -1.03
C GLU A 11 22.97 1.85 -2.33
N GLU A 12 23.00 0.50 -2.24
CA GLU A 12 22.79 -0.36 -3.41
C GLU A 12 21.40 -0.15 -4.02
N HIS A 13 20.38 0.06 -3.19
CA HIS A 13 19.01 0.31 -3.64
C HIS A 13 18.87 1.68 -4.30
N LYS A 14 19.51 2.70 -3.76
CA LYS A 14 19.56 4.02 -4.38
C LYS A 14 20.22 3.97 -5.76
N VAL A 15 21.31 3.21 -5.93
CA VAL A 15 21.92 2.97 -7.24
C VAL A 15 20.95 2.23 -8.16
N TRP A 16 20.23 1.23 -7.65
CA TRP A 16 19.21 0.49 -8.39
C TRP A 16 18.07 1.37 -8.92
N ILE A 17 17.58 2.29 -8.11
CA ILE A 17 16.55 3.24 -8.52
C ILE A 17 17.09 4.24 -9.54
N THR A 18 18.23 4.85 -9.26
CA THR A 18 18.79 5.94 -10.08
C THR A 18 19.34 5.47 -11.42
N SER A 19 19.74 4.19 -11.52
CA SER A 19 20.17 3.55 -12.77
C SER A 19 19.02 2.91 -13.57
N MET A 20 17.76 3.18 -13.20
CA MET A 20 16.61 2.56 -13.86
C MET A 20 16.70 1.02 -13.88
N ARG A 21 17.18 0.45 -12.77
CA ARG A 21 17.35 -1.00 -12.53
C ARG A 21 18.48 -1.66 -13.32
N GLU A 22 19.42 -0.89 -13.87
CA GLU A 22 20.58 -1.41 -14.61
C GLU A 22 21.77 -1.80 -13.71
N SER A 23 21.88 -1.24 -12.50
CA SER A 23 23.01 -1.46 -11.58
C SER A 23 22.60 -1.32 -10.12
N GLY A 24 23.34 -1.89 -9.17
CA GLY A 24 22.91 -1.96 -7.77
C GLY A 24 21.85 -3.04 -7.53
N SER A 25 21.28 -3.08 -6.33
CA SER A 25 20.38 -4.14 -5.90
C SER A 25 19.10 -3.54 -5.30
N ARG A 26 17.93 -4.04 -5.71
CA ARG A 26 16.66 -3.74 -5.01
C ARG A 26 16.82 -4.10 -3.53
N ALA A 27 16.38 -3.24 -2.62
CA ALA A 27 16.44 -3.52 -1.19
C ALA A 27 15.61 -4.78 -0.86
N ASP A 28 16.29 -5.82 -0.38
CA ASP A 28 15.70 -7.00 0.22
C ASP A 28 15.92 -6.93 1.73
N LEU A 29 14.85 -6.58 2.42
CA LEU A 29 14.75 -6.44 3.87
C LEU A 29 13.69 -7.39 4.41
N CYS A 30 13.38 -8.48 3.69
CA CYS A 30 12.42 -9.47 4.11
C CYS A 30 12.86 -10.10 5.44
N GLY A 31 11.99 -10.07 6.45
CA GLY A 31 12.27 -10.59 7.80
C GLY A 31 13.36 -9.83 8.56
N ALA A 32 13.79 -8.65 8.09
CA ALA A 32 14.84 -7.89 8.74
C ALA A 32 14.36 -7.30 10.08
N ASP A 33 15.21 -7.39 11.09
CA ASP A 33 15.03 -6.64 12.34
C ASP A 33 15.52 -5.20 12.14
N LEU A 34 14.56 -4.28 12.05
CA LEU A 34 14.70 -2.84 11.82
C LEU A 34 13.99 -2.03 12.93
N ARG A 35 13.85 -2.62 14.12
CA ARG A 35 13.19 -1.97 15.26
C ARG A 35 13.86 -0.66 15.61
N GLY A 36 13.07 0.41 15.68
CA GLY A 36 13.57 1.75 16.01
C GLY A 36 14.60 2.31 15.02
N ALA A 37 14.70 1.77 13.80
CA ALA A 37 15.63 2.26 12.79
C ALA A 37 15.24 3.68 12.33
N ASP A 38 16.25 4.55 12.11
CA ASP A 38 16.06 5.83 11.41
C ASP A 38 16.11 5.58 9.90
N LEU A 39 14.94 5.60 9.27
CA LEU A 39 14.71 5.44 7.84
C LEU A 39 14.05 6.71 7.25
N ARG A 40 14.20 7.86 7.92
CA ARG A 40 13.60 9.12 7.47
C ARG A 40 14.05 9.48 6.08
N GLY A 41 13.08 9.79 5.22
CA GLY A 41 13.34 10.15 3.83
C GLY A 41 14.03 9.07 3.00
N ALA A 42 14.13 7.83 3.49
CA ALA A 42 14.75 6.75 2.75
C ALA A 42 13.98 6.47 1.45
N ASP A 43 14.68 6.29 0.35
CA ASP A 43 14.09 5.83 -0.91
C ASP A 43 14.02 4.31 -0.88
N LEU A 44 12.85 3.76 -0.54
CA LEU A 44 12.53 2.33 -0.41
C LEU A 44 11.52 1.91 -1.48
N ARG A 45 11.54 2.58 -2.65
CA ARG A 45 10.58 2.32 -3.72
C ARG A 45 10.69 0.91 -4.24
N GLY A 46 9.58 0.20 -4.15
CA GLY A 46 9.52 -1.21 -4.47
C GLY A 46 10.36 -2.06 -3.52
N ALA A 47 10.89 -1.60 -2.39
CA ALA A 47 11.64 -2.49 -1.50
C ALA A 47 10.82 -3.71 -1.07
N ASP A 48 11.49 -4.83 -0.81
CA ASP A 48 10.86 -5.99 -0.17
C ASP A 48 11.06 -5.91 1.34
N LEU A 49 10.00 -5.62 2.07
CA LEU A 49 9.97 -5.45 3.54
C LEU A 49 9.01 -6.47 4.17
N ARG A 50 8.73 -7.59 3.47
CA ARG A 50 7.83 -8.62 3.98
C ARG A 50 8.31 -9.14 5.32
N ASP A 51 7.38 -9.28 6.27
CA ASP A 51 7.65 -9.82 7.60
C ASP A 51 8.79 -9.12 8.37
N ALA A 52 9.19 -7.91 7.95
CA ALA A 52 10.20 -7.12 8.63
C ALA A 52 9.66 -6.59 9.97
N ASP A 53 10.53 -6.52 10.98
CA ASP A 53 10.21 -5.89 12.26
C ASP A 53 10.63 -4.42 12.20
N LEU A 54 9.67 -3.54 11.95
CA LEU A 54 9.80 -2.08 11.89
C LEU A 54 9.15 -1.42 13.13
N CYS A 55 8.95 -2.16 14.22
CA CYS A 55 8.31 -1.63 15.41
C CYS A 55 9.08 -0.40 15.94
N GLY A 56 8.38 0.73 16.05
CA GLY A 56 8.94 2.02 16.48
C GLY A 56 9.94 2.66 15.52
N ALA A 57 10.07 2.17 14.27
CA ALA A 57 10.95 2.78 13.28
C ALA A 57 10.48 4.17 12.87
N ASP A 58 11.42 5.04 12.53
CA ASP A 58 11.15 6.38 12.01
C ASP A 58 11.24 6.35 10.48
N LEU A 59 10.09 6.31 9.82
CA LEU A 59 9.89 6.30 8.37
C LEU A 59 9.32 7.65 7.88
N CYS A 60 9.43 8.72 8.68
CA CYS A 60 8.90 10.02 8.31
C CYS A 60 9.46 10.48 6.96
N GLY A 61 8.58 10.78 6.01
CA GLY A 61 8.92 11.19 4.64
C GLY A 61 9.57 10.11 3.77
N ALA A 62 9.63 8.85 4.20
CA ALA A 62 10.19 7.77 3.40
C ALA A 62 9.37 7.53 2.12
N ASN A 63 10.05 7.14 1.04
CA ASN A 63 9.39 6.76 -0.20
C ASN A 63 9.21 5.25 -0.25
N LEU A 64 7.98 4.78 -0.01
CA LEU A 64 7.58 3.37 0.02
C LEU A 64 6.67 3.02 -1.18
N LEU A 65 6.71 3.82 -2.26
CA LEU A 65 5.92 3.57 -3.47
C LEU A 65 6.17 2.13 -3.96
N ASP A 66 5.10 1.36 -4.15
CA ASP A 66 5.11 -0.06 -4.56
C ASP A 66 5.90 -1.01 -3.64
N ALA A 67 6.26 -0.59 -2.42
CA ALA A 67 6.96 -1.45 -1.46
C ALA A 67 6.08 -2.60 -0.97
N ASN A 68 6.70 -3.75 -0.73
CA ASN A 68 6.01 -4.93 -0.23
C ASN A 68 6.17 -5.01 1.30
N LEU A 69 5.14 -4.61 2.04
CA LEU A 69 5.11 -4.56 3.51
C LEU A 69 4.24 -5.67 4.10
N ARG A 70 3.96 -6.74 3.34
CA ARG A 70 3.06 -7.80 3.81
C ARG A 70 3.62 -8.45 5.06
N GLY A 71 2.79 -8.55 6.10
CA GLY A 71 3.19 -9.16 7.36
C GLY A 71 4.20 -8.36 8.19
N ALA A 72 4.62 -7.17 7.75
CA ALA A 72 5.56 -6.34 8.51
C ALA A 72 4.95 -5.88 9.85
N ASP A 73 5.77 -5.85 10.90
CA ASP A 73 5.40 -5.23 12.17
C ASP A 73 5.76 -3.74 12.11
N LEU A 74 4.76 -2.87 11.96
CA LEU A 74 4.90 -1.42 11.96
C LEU A 74 4.34 -0.83 13.27
N CYS A 75 4.19 -1.63 14.34
CA CYS A 75 3.62 -1.17 15.59
C CYS A 75 4.39 0.03 16.14
N GLY A 76 3.72 1.17 16.34
CA GLY A 76 4.32 2.41 16.84
C GLY A 76 5.31 3.10 15.87
N ALA A 77 5.38 2.70 14.60
CA ALA A 77 6.25 3.35 13.62
C ALA A 77 5.72 4.73 13.21
N ASP A 78 6.62 5.68 12.97
CA ASP A 78 6.29 7.00 12.43
C ASP A 78 6.37 6.97 10.90
N LEU A 79 5.23 7.06 10.21
CA LEU A 79 5.14 7.12 8.75
C LEU A 79 4.66 8.51 8.28
N CYS A 80 4.76 9.55 9.11
CA CYS A 80 4.27 10.88 8.76
C CYS A 80 4.88 11.35 7.43
N GLY A 81 4.02 11.70 6.46
CA GLY A 81 4.45 12.16 5.14
C GLY A 81 5.14 11.12 4.26
N ALA A 82 5.16 9.84 4.64
CA ALA A 82 5.67 8.77 3.79
C ALA A 82 4.77 8.58 2.55
N ASP A 83 5.39 8.21 1.42
CA ASP A 83 4.69 7.85 0.19
C ASP A 83 4.42 6.34 0.18
N LEU A 84 3.21 5.92 0.55
CA LEU A 84 2.76 4.53 0.59
C LEU A 84 1.98 4.12 -0.68
N ARG A 85 1.99 4.93 -1.74
CA ARG A 85 1.20 4.64 -2.93
C ARG A 85 1.58 3.26 -3.50
N GLY A 86 0.57 2.44 -3.73
CA GLY A 86 0.76 1.07 -4.21
C GLY A 86 1.43 0.08 -3.25
N ALA A 87 1.86 0.52 -2.07
CA ALA A 87 2.42 -0.35 -1.06
C ALA A 87 1.44 -1.47 -0.66
N ASP A 88 1.98 -2.63 -0.35
CA ASP A 88 1.20 -3.79 0.04
C ASP A 88 1.26 -4.01 1.55
N LEU A 89 0.26 -3.48 2.26
CA LEU A 89 0.13 -3.56 3.72
C LEU A 89 -0.64 -4.79 4.20
N ARG A 90 -0.88 -5.80 3.34
CA ARG A 90 -1.68 -6.97 3.73
C ARG A 90 -1.04 -7.72 4.89
N GLY A 91 -1.77 -7.77 6.00
CA GLY A 91 -1.34 -8.46 7.21
C GLY A 91 -0.25 -7.72 8.00
N ALA A 92 0.08 -6.48 7.63
CA ALA A 92 0.95 -5.64 8.44
C ALA A 92 0.26 -5.27 9.76
N ASP A 93 1.04 -5.19 10.84
CA ASP A 93 0.58 -4.68 12.13
C ASP A 93 0.82 -3.17 12.19
N LEU A 94 -0.25 -2.39 12.23
CA LEU A 94 -0.22 -0.92 12.20
C LEU A 94 -0.72 -0.32 13.53
N ARG A 95 -0.77 -1.10 14.60
CA ARG A 95 -1.21 -0.59 15.91
C ARG A 95 -0.30 0.55 16.34
N ASP A 96 -0.90 1.65 16.77
CA ASP A 96 -0.20 2.85 17.24
C ASP A 96 0.75 3.49 16.21
N ALA A 97 0.69 3.10 14.93
CA ALA A 97 1.51 3.71 13.87
C ALA A 97 0.94 5.06 13.43
N ASP A 98 1.82 6.04 13.20
CA ASP A 98 1.45 7.36 12.69
C ASP A 98 1.45 7.34 11.16
N LEU A 99 0.30 6.99 10.57
CA LEU A 99 0.14 6.85 9.11
C LEU A 99 0.15 8.21 8.38
N PRO A 100 0.54 8.25 7.09
CA PRO A 100 0.40 9.45 6.27
C PRO A 100 -1.06 9.88 6.15
N ASP A 101 -1.29 11.18 5.92
CA ASP A 101 -2.62 11.72 5.66
C ASP A 101 -3.37 10.92 4.58
N LEU A 102 -4.68 10.76 4.79
CA LEU A 102 -5.57 10.02 3.88
C LEU A 102 -5.12 8.57 3.61
N THR A 103 -4.44 7.94 4.58
CA THR A 103 -4.11 6.52 4.56
C THR A 103 -5.00 5.77 5.55
N PHE A 104 -5.68 4.73 5.06
CA PHE A 104 -6.64 3.95 5.83
C PHE A 104 -6.44 2.46 5.56
N VAL A 105 -6.41 1.65 6.62
CA VAL A 105 -6.49 0.19 6.49
C VAL A 105 -7.82 -0.28 7.04
N ILE A 106 -8.61 -0.92 6.18
CA ILE A 106 -10.00 -1.26 6.45
C ILE A 106 -10.10 -2.77 6.63
N LEU A 107 -10.48 -3.16 7.85
CA LEU A 107 -10.60 -4.55 8.26
C LEU A 107 -12.07 -5.00 8.27
N GLY A 108 -12.29 -6.32 8.23
CA GLY A 108 -13.62 -6.93 8.30
C GLY A 108 -14.40 -6.94 6.98
N GLU A 109 -13.82 -6.41 5.91
CA GLU A 109 -14.37 -6.49 4.56
C GLU A 109 -14.02 -7.82 3.87
N LYS A 110 -14.73 -8.12 2.79
CA LYS A 110 -14.54 -9.37 2.03
C LYS A 110 -13.10 -9.55 1.52
N TYR A 111 -12.48 -8.45 1.12
CA TYR A 111 -11.07 -8.40 0.76
C TYR A 111 -10.37 -7.46 1.72
N PHE A 112 -9.07 -7.68 1.94
CA PHE A 112 -8.24 -6.64 2.54
C PHE A 112 -8.38 -5.36 1.73
N ILE A 113 -8.64 -4.25 2.42
CA ILE A 113 -8.70 -2.95 1.79
C ILE A 113 -7.71 -2.02 2.46
N SER A 114 -6.94 -1.31 1.64
CA SER A 114 -6.21 -0.14 2.08
C SER A 114 -6.40 1.00 1.11
N ILE A 115 -6.39 2.21 1.63
CA ILE A 115 -6.29 3.46 0.89
C ILE A 115 -4.95 4.07 1.30
N THR A 116 -4.13 4.51 0.35
CA THR A 116 -2.81 5.06 0.63
C THR A 116 -2.66 6.43 -0.01
N ASN A 117 -2.28 7.41 0.81
CA ASN A 117 -2.07 8.81 0.42
C ASN A 117 -3.25 9.44 -0.35
N GLY A 118 -4.49 8.98 -0.10
CA GLY A 118 -5.70 9.47 -0.77
C GLY A 118 -5.81 9.18 -2.27
N GLU A 119 -4.84 8.49 -2.87
CA GLU A 119 -4.76 8.31 -4.33
C GLU A 119 -5.01 6.86 -4.76
N TYR A 120 -4.48 5.89 -4.01
CA TYR A 120 -4.51 4.47 -4.37
C TYR A 120 -5.39 3.67 -3.42
N VAL A 121 -6.13 2.71 -3.98
CA VAL A 121 -6.96 1.77 -3.24
C VAL A 121 -6.56 0.36 -3.63
N ARG A 122 -6.20 -0.42 -2.61
CA ARG A 122 -5.98 -1.87 -2.73
C ARG A 122 -7.25 -2.59 -2.30
N ALA A 123 -7.69 -3.56 -3.10
CA ALA A 123 -8.74 -4.51 -2.75
C ALA A 123 -8.23 -5.93 -3.07
N GLY A 124 -7.80 -6.66 -2.03
CA GLY A 124 -7.16 -7.96 -2.18
C GLY A 124 -5.82 -7.84 -2.92
N CYS A 125 -5.68 -8.49 -4.07
CA CYS A 125 -4.46 -8.41 -4.89
C CYS A 125 -4.47 -7.23 -5.88
N GLN A 126 -5.62 -6.60 -6.09
CA GLN A 126 -5.78 -5.47 -7.03
C GLN A 126 -5.42 -4.18 -6.33
N ASN A 127 -4.64 -3.33 -6.99
CA ASN A 127 -4.27 -2.01 -6.47
C ASN A 127 -4.26 -1.02 -7.63
N HIS A 128 -5.16 -0.06 -7.55
CA HIS A 128 -5.43 0.90 -8.61
C HIS A 128 -5.76 2.25 -7.99
N THR A 129 -5.67 3.31 -8.77
CA THR A 129 -6.07 4.63 -8.32
C THR A 129 -7.57 4.70 -8.04
N VAL A 130 -7.98 5.64 -7.19
CA VAL A 130 -9.40 5.94 -6.92
C VAL A 130 -10.16 6.22 -8.22
N GLU A 131 -9.53 6.92 -9.16
CA GLU A 131 -10.13 7.24 -10.44
C GLU A 131 -10.37 6.01 -11.31
N GLU A 132 -9.39 5.10 -11.39
CA GLU A 132 -9.54 3.84 -12.13
C GLU A 132 -10.65 2.99 -11.53
N TRP A 133 -10.68 2.88 -10.19
CA TRP A 133 -11.76 2.18 -9.50
C TRP A 133 -13.13 2.75 -9.81
N ARG A 134 -13.27 4.04 -10.09
CA ARG A 134 -14.55 4.67 -10.46
C ARG A 134 -14.90 4.52 -11.94
N LYS A 135 -13.98 4.03 -12.77
CA LYS A 135 -14.13 3.96 -14.23
C LYS A 135 -14.21 2.52 -14.75
N TYR A 136 -13.90 1.50 -13.93
CA TYR A 136 -13.92 0.12 -14.41
C TYR A 136 -15.30 -0.32 -14.90
N SER A 137 -15.26 -0.98 -16.04
CA SER A 137 -16.38 -1.69 -16.66
C SER A 137 -16.73 -2.97 -15.88
N LYS A 138 -17.95 -3.46 -16.10
CA LYS A 138 -18.42 -4.75 -15.57
C LYS A 138 -17.50 -5.90 -15.98
N HIS A 139 -16.91 -5.83 -17.17
CA HIS A 139 -15.99 -6.86 -17.67
C HIS A 139 -14.67 -6.86 -16.90
N GLU A 140 -14.01 -5.71 -16.77
CA GLU A 140 -12.74 -5.58 -16.05
C GLU A 140 -12.86 -6.05 -14.59
N ILE A 141 -13.95 -5.67 -13.91
CA ILE A 141 -14.22 -6.17 -12.55
C ILE A 141 -14.44 -7.69 -12.53
N ALA A 142 -15.12 -8.25 -13.53
CA ALA A 142 -15.30 -9.69 -13.63
C ALA A 142 -13.98 -10.44 -13.89
N GLU A 143 -12.99 -9.83 -14.54
CA GLU A 143 -11.68 -10.44 -14.74
C GLU A 143 -10.85 -10.53 -13.45
N MET A 144 -11.14 -9.68 -12.43
CA MET A 144 -10.38 -9.66 -11.17
C MET A 144 -10.66 -10.87 -10.27
N ASP A 145 -11.94 -11.19 -10.00
CA ASP A 145 -12.37 -12.35 -9.20
C ASP A 145 -13.81 -12.78 -9.56
N GLY A 146 -14.18 -12.63 -10.83
CA GLY A 146 -15.47 -13.08 -11.37
C GLY A 146 -16.69 -12.50 -10.65
N ARG A 147 -17.68 -13.36 -10.43
CA ARG A 147 -18.93 -13.01 -9.74
C ARG A 147 -18.71 -12.51 -8.31
N LYS A 148 -17.61 -12.87 -7.66
CA LYS A 148 -17.30 -12.41 -6.31
C LYS A 148 -16.87 -10.94 -6.30
N ALA A 149 -16.02 -10.53 -7.24
CA ALA A 149 -15.63 -9.14 -7.42
C ALA A 149 -16.84 -8.28 -7.79
N LEU A 150 -17.64 -8.71 -8.78
CA LEU A 150 -18.85 -7.98 -9.21
C LEU A 150 -19.82 -7.66 -8.06
N LYS A 151 -20.10 -8.64 -7.20
CA LYS A 151 -20.99 -8.43 -6.04
C LYS A 151 -20.40 -7.49 -4.98
N PHE A 152 -19.08 -7.43 -4.88
CA PHE A 152 -18.40 -6.63 -3.88
C PHE A 152 -18.12 -5.19 -4.35
N TYR A 153 -18.00 -5.00 -5.66
CA TYR A 153 -17.59 -3.73 -6.24
C TYR A 153 -18.44 -2.51 -5.83
N PRO A 154 -19.78 -2.57 -5.73
CA PRO A 154 -20.56 -1.44 -5.22
C PRO A 154 -20.22 -1.09 -3.76
N ARG A 155 -19.91 -2.10 -2.94
CA ARG A 155 -19.44 -1.89 -1.56
C ARG A 155 -18.06 -1.23 -1.53
N LEU A 156 -17.15 -1.64 -2.42
CA LEU A 156 -15.84 -0.99 -2.58
C LEU A 156 -15.99 0.50 -2.91
N LEU A 157 -16.82 0.85 -3.90
CA LEU A 157 -17.08 2.25 -4.26
C LEU A 157 -17.68 3.05 -3.08
N SER A 158 -18.58 2.44 -2.31
CA SER A 158 -19.14 3.07 -1.11
C SER A 158 -18.08 3.36 -0.04
N ILE A 159 -17.10 2.46 0.13
CA ILE A 159 -15.99 2.65 1.06
C ILE A 159 -15.10 3.80 0.59
N ILE A 160 -14.77 3.84 -0.70
CA ILE A 160 -13.99 4.92 -1.31
C ILE A 160 -14.69 6.27 -1.08
N ASP A 161 -15.99 6.35 -1.35
CA ASP A 161 -16.76 7.57 -1.16
C ASP A 161 -16.81 8.03 0.30
N PHE A 162 -16.89 7.08 1.25
CA PHE A 162 -16.90 7.39 2.67
C PHE A 162 -15.59 8.05 3.14
N TYR A 163 -14.44 7.53 2.69
CA TYR A 163 -13.14 8.02 3.15
C TYR A 163 -12.60 9.19 2.34
N LEU A 164 -12.87 9.24 1.03
CA LEU A 164 -12.26 10.18 0.10
C LEU A 164 -13.27 11.14 -0.55
N GLY A 165 -14.53 11.08 -0.12
CA GLY A 165 -15.62 11.90 -0.64
C GLY A 165 -16.27 11.30 -1.88
N ALA A 166 -17.56 11.61 -2.07
CA ALA A 166 -18.36 11.07 -3.17
C ALA A 166 -17.78 11.40 -4.55
N GLY A 167 -17.95 10.49 -5.50
CA GLY A 167 -17.64 10.74 -6.91
C GLY A 167 -18.54 9.97 -7.85
N GLU A 168 -18.23 10.04 -9.14
CA GLU A 168 -19.03 9.36 -10.15
C GLU A 168 -18.81 7.84 -10.08
N TRP A 169 -19.92 7.10 -10.04
CA TRP A 169 -19.91 5.64 -10.15
C TRP A 169 -20.19 5.22 -11.59
N PRO A 170 -19.67 4.06 -12.04
CA PRO A 170 -20.01 3.52 -13.35
C PRO A 170 -21.51 3.29 -13.49
N ASP A 171 -22.07 3.62 -14.65
CA ASP A 171 -23.53 3.55 -14.87
C ASP A 171 -24.10 2.14 -14.70
N TRP A 172 -23.31 1.12 -15.04
CA TRP A 172 -23.71 -0.28 -14.87
C TRP A 172 -23.92 -0.68 -13.40
N VAL A 173 -23.32 0.04 -12.44
CA VAL A 173 -23.53 -0.19 -11.01
C VAL A 173 -24.83 0.45 -10.53
N LYS A 174 -25.22 1.60 -11.10
CA LYS A 174 -26.46 2.31 -10.73
C LYS A 174 -27.71 1.55 -11.17
N ASN A 175 -27.65 0.90 -12.33
CA ASN A 175 -28.80 0.25 -12.96
C ASN A 175 -29.09 -1.18 -12.41
N ASP A 176 -28.12 -1.85 -11.76
CA ASP A 176 -28.30 -3.20 -11.20
C ASP A 176 -29.15 -3.21 -9.89
N GLY A 177 -29.67 -2.06 -9.45
CA GLY A 177 -30.58 -1.91 -8.30
C GLY A 177 -32.07 -1.77 -8.61
N GLU A 178 -32.46 -1.81 -9.90
CA GLU A 178 -33.86 -1.63 -10.37
C GLU A 178 -34.52 -2.91 -10.94
N GLU A 179 -33.95 -4.10 -10.73
CA GLU A 179 -34.57 -5.40 -11.08
C GLU A 179 -34.68 -6.35 -9.88
#